data_AF-A0AA39TKR2-F1
#
_entry.id   AF-A0AA39TKR2-F1
#
_cell.length_a   1.000
_cell.length_b   1.000
_cell.length_c   1.000
_cell.angle_alpha   90.00
_cell.angle_beta   90.00
_cell.angle_gamma   90.00
#
_symmetry.space_group_name_H-M   'P 1'
#
loop_
_entity.id
_entity.type
_entity.pdbx_description
1 polymer ?
#
loop_
_entity_poly.entity_id
_entity_poly.type
_entity_poly.pdbx_seq_one_letter_code
_entity_poly.pdbx_strand_id
1 'polypeptide(L)'
;MSTDAEDHEFVIDNQRKVETVTDRGETEYRRHRPRVLVPRQILAVENRNALADIADCLDRASKSCFLDLHTKFVPRAKFDEIVTPEAVFQIISNLQSYRDKDVATRVDAAKRIYYGDRTTGPCRKLLCALLQIDREDDLDLLMLQGMCDDCLPLLMADEFRLDCRHHGSAHTRIDEWRVFHREQFALWSRRLTPPFITWQPNSKHKHYVLEQGDPLPMIQDNGGISGANGVMPDEGGFSEVTRVKMDHGGGLFVDHELNNSHRLYAMKKLKRHPKDSFLKHRMEFDMEVLASIYTNDRADTENALQVGDFRKHLIPLLASFEIRNPDSGESTYYLLFDWADGNLKDFWRANETMVGDKSQLRWMAKQFSHLIGALECIHNDRERLRSERTWSNLYGRHGDIKPSNFLYFELPSGEKLIVIGDLGLGRLHRDISRSQQNPSEIPMTATYRAPEFDVESGKISQRSDIYSMACVFLEHITWFLLGTRAVERFAVSRLTMDTRWNFESDIFFTVSADRRTATVKPQVQKWINDLRAHPGCCEYLRQMLELIETRMLESDPERRIAASDLYRELKKLESYFRCSNSFYMKHWTLWEAENANRRVYYGA
;
A
#
# COMPACT_ATOMS: atom_id res chain seq x y z
N MET A 1 -15.12 -15.28 -40.60
CA MET A 1 -15.50 -14.18 -39.69
C MET A 1 -15.61 -14.78 -38.30
N SER A 2 -14.51 -14.82 -37.55
CA SER A 2 -14.50 -15.07 -36.12
C SER A 2 -14.07 -13.76 -35.49
N THR A 3 -15.00 -13.07 -34.85
CA THR A 3 -14.76 -11.86 -34.08
C THR A 3 -14.41 -12.29 -32.66
N ASP A 4 -13.15 -12.68 -32.43
CA ASP A 4 -12.58 -12.74 -31.09
C ASP A 4 -12.13 -11.33 -30.73
N ALA A 5 -13.09 -10.50 -30.33
CA ALA A 5 -12.84 -9.30 -29.55
C ALA A 5 -12.66 -9.77 -28.10
N GLU A 6 -11.45 -10.20 -27.74
CA GLU A 6 -11.07 -10.28 -26.33
C GLU A 6 -11.01 -8.85 -25.79
N ASP A 7 -12.07 -8.46 -25.09
CA ASP A 7 -12.16 -7.21 -24.34
C ASP A 7 -10.93 -7.06 -23.43
N HIS A 8 -10.23 -5.92 -23.56
CA HIS A 8 -9.09 -5.56 -22.73
C HIS A 8 -9.54 -5.23 -21.28
N GLU A 9 -9.96 -6.23 -20.51
CA GLU A 9 -10.52 -6.06 -19.16
C GLU A 9 -9.48 -5.52 -18.15
N PHE A 10 -9.82 -4.48 -17.38
CA PHE A 10 -8.97 -3.95 -16.31
C PHE A 10 -8.76 -5.01 -15.21
N VAL A 11 -7.62 -5.00 -14.54
CA VAL A 11 -7.32 -5.94 -13.45
C VAL A 11 -8.25 -5.75 -12.27
N ILE A 12 -8.67 -4.50 -12.00
CA ILE A 12 -9.71 -4.21 -11.00
C ILE A 12 -11.06 -4.85 -11.32
N ASP A 13 -11.33 -5.16 -12.59
CA ASP A 13 -12.56 -5.82 -13.04
C ASP A 13 -12.38 -7.36 -13.08
N ASN A 14 -11.14 -7.87 -12.95
CA ASN A 14 -10.84 -9.29 -12.94
C ASN A 14 -11.24 -9.98 -11.63
N GLN A 15 -12.41 -10.61 -11.64
CA GLN A 15 -13.00 -11.29 -10.48
C GLN A 15 -12.18 -12.48 -9.95
N ARG A 16 -11.19 -12.99 -10.67
CA ARG A 16 -10.30 -14.05 -10.16
C ARG A 16 -9.25 -13.49 -9.20
N LYS A 17 -8.81 -12.25 -9.42
CA LYS A 17 -7.73 -11.59 -8.68
C LYS A 17 -8.23 -10.54 -7.70
N VAL A 18 -9.32 -9.87 -8.04
CA VAL A 18 -9.91 -8.77 -7.28
C VAL A 18 -11.31 -9.13 -6.84
N GLU A 19 -11.65 -8.78 -5.61
CA GLU A 19 -13.00 -8.77 -5.09
C GLU A 19 -13.45 -7.33 -4.89
N THR A 20 -14.44 -6.92 -5.68
CA THR A 20 -15.08 -5.62 -5.53
C THR A 20 -16.04 -5.65 -4.34
N VAL A 21 -15.71 -4.88 -3.31
CA VAL A 21 -16.47 -4.80 -2.06
C VAL A 21 -17.44 -3.63 -2.12
N THR A 22 -18.72 -3.94 -2.29
CA THR A 22 -19.82 -2.95 -2.36
C THR A 22 -20.67 -2.91 -1.08
N ASP A 23 -20.63 -3.97 -0.27
CA ASP A 23 -21.32 -4.09 1.03
C ASP A 23 -20.53 -3.46 2.18
N ARG A 24 -19.45 -2.72 1.87
CA ARG A 24 -18.55 -2.10 2.84
C ARG A 24 -17.86 -3.11 3.78
N GLY A 25 -17.73 -4.37 3.38
CA GLY A 25 -17.11 -5.43 4.19
C GLY A 25 -17.99 -5.93 5.33
N GLU A 26 -19.29 -5.66 5.29
CA GLU A 26 -20.23 -6.06 6.33
C GLU A 26 -20.34 -7.58 6.48
N THR A 27 -20.29 -8.31 5.35
CA THR A 27 -20.28 -9.77 5.35
C THR A 27 -19.10 -10.33 6.13
N GLU A 28 -17.89 -9.79 5.90
CA GLU A 28 -16.67 -10.21 6.61
C GLU A 28 -16.70 -9.80 8.09
N TYR A 29 -17.21 -8.61 8.39
CA TYR A 29 -17.35 -8.15 9.76
C TYR A 29 -18.22 -9.11 10.60
N ARG A 30 -19.37 -9.53 10.06
CA ARG A 30 -20.30 -10.44 10.76
C ARG A 30 -19.69 -11.81 11.03
N ARG A 31 -18.84 -12.32 10.13
CA ARG A 31 -18.14 -13.60 10.31
C ARG A 31 -17.16 -13.58 11.48
N HIS A 32 -16.50 -12.43 11.69
CA HIS A 32 -15.44 -12.29 12.70
C HIS A 32 -15.92 -11.66 14.02
N ARG A 33 -17.17 -11.18 14.07
CA ARG A 33 -17.77 -10.63 15.27
C ARG A 33 -17.95 -11.71 16.34
N PRO A 34 -17.46 -11.51 17.58
CA PRO A 34 -17.71 -12.45 18.67
C PRO A 34 -19.20 -12.65 18.92
N ARG A 35 -19.65 -13.91 19.02
CA ARG A 35 -21.02 -14.21 19.46
C ARG A 35 -21.15 -13.93 20.95
N VAL A 36 -21.70 -12.77 21.30
CA VAL A 36 -22.12 -12.48 22.67
C VAL A 36 -23.36 -13.33 22.96
N LEU A 37 -23.28 -14.24 23.94
CA LEU A 37 -24.45 -14.94 24.46
C LEU A 37 -25.22 -13.98 25.37
N VAL A 38 -26.48 -13.69 25.04
CA VAL A 38 -27.35 -12.95 25.96
C VAL A 38 -27.51 -13.79 27.23
N PRO A 39 -27.20 -13.26 28.42
CA PRO A 39 -27.51 -13.93 29.67
C PRO A 39 -29.01 -14.29 29.72
N ARG A 40 -29.35 -15.51 30.15
CA ARG A 40 -30.75 -15.93 30.35
C ARG A 40 -31.50 -15.06 31.38
N GLN A 41 -30.77 -14.28 32.17
CA GLN A 41 -31.29 -13.29 33.10
C GLN A 41 -30.62 -11.93 32.78
N ILE A 42 -31.35 -11.06 32.10
CA ILE A 42 -31.02 -9.63 32.10
C ILE A 42 -31.38 -9.15 33.51
N LEU A 43 -30.40 -8.78 34.33
CA LEU A 43 -30.63 -8.12 35.61
C LEU A 43 -31.14 -6.70 35.32
N ALA A 44 -32.45 -6.61 35.10
CA ALA A 44 -33.15 -5.40 34.70
C ALA A 44 -33.29 -4.45 35.89
N VAL A 45 -32.28 -3.62 36.13
CA VAL A 45 -32.58 -2.25 36.55
C VAL A 45 -32.88 -1.49 35.26
N GLU A 46 -34.16 -1.20 35.03
CA GLU A 46 -34.57 -0.39 33.88
C GLU A 46 -34.00 1.02 34.05
N ASN A 47 -33.20 1.46 33.08
CA ASN A 47 -32.70 2.83 33.03
C ASN A 47 -33.66 3.66 32.17
N ARG A 48 -34.38 4.60 32.79
CA ARG A 48 -35.34 5.48 32.10
C ARG A 48 -34.68 6.48 31.14
N ASN A 49 -33.37 6.70 31.29
CA ASN A 49 -32.60 7.61 30.45
C ASN A 49 -31.81 6.88 29.35
N ALA A 50 -32.04 5.57 29.17
CA ALA A 50 -31.23 4.75 28.26
C ALA A 50 -31.17 5.28 26.82
N LEU A 51 -32.27 5.87 26.33
CA LEU A 51 -32.32 6.49 24.99
C LEU A 51 -31.26 7.58 24.85
N ALA A 52 -31.31 8.58 25.73
CA ALA A 52 -30.37 9.70 25.75
C ALA A 52 -28.94 9.24 26.05
N ASP A 53 -28.75 8.33 27.02
CA ASP A 53 -27.43 7.85 27.42
C ASP A 53 -26.69 7.16 26.27
N ILE A 54 -27.39 6.33 25.49
CA ILE A 54 -26.80 5.59 24.36
C ILE A 54 -26.54 6.51 23.17
N ALA A 55 -27.48 7.41 22.87
CA ALA A 55 -27.32 8.47 21.87
C ALA A 55 -26.03 9.28 22.12
N ASP A 56 -25.91 9.80 23.33
CA ASP A 56 -24.74 10.52 23.83
C ASP A 56 -23.43 9.72 23.71
N CYS A 57 -23.48 8.42 24.01
CA CYS A 57 -22.31 7.55 23.88
C CYS A 57 -21.88 7.41 22.42
N LEU A 58 -22.81 7.29 21.48
CA LEU A 58 -22.51 7.23 20.04
C LEU A 58 -21.93 8.55 19.52
N ASP A 59 -22.45 9.69 19.98
CA ASP A 59 -21.89 11.01 19.68
C ASP A 59 -20.45 11.14 20.18
N ARG A 60 -20.20 10.80 21.45
CA ARG A 60 -18.85 10.82 22.04
C ARG A 60 -17.89 9.83 21.38
N ALA A 61 -18.39 8.71 20.86
CA ALA A 61 -17.59 7.73 20.14
C ALA A 61 -17.26 8.13 18.70
N SER A 62 -17.98 9.10 18.14
CA SER A 62 -17.80 9.54 16.76
C SER A 62 -16.45 10.23 16.55
N LYS A 63 -15.75 9.84 15.49
CA LYS A 63 -14.45 10.40 15.08
C LYS A 63 -14.55 11.05 13.71
N SER A 64 -13.77 12.10 13.49
CA SER A 64 -13.63 12.73 12.17
C SER A 64 -12.76 11.87 11.26
N CYS A 65 -13.22 11.67 10.03
CA CYS A 65 -12.50 11.01 8.95
C CYS A 65 -11.30 11.85 8.52
N PHE A 66 -10.18 11.22 8.17
CA PHE A 66 -9.00 11.94 7.67
C PHE A 66 -9.24 12.65 6.33
N LEU A 67 -10.19 12.18 5.51
CA LEU A 67 -10.50 12.77 4.20
C LEU A 67 -11.15 14.15 4.33
N ASP A 68 -11.99 14.31 5.35
CA ASP A 68 -12.79 15.50 5.60
C ASP A 68 -13.21 15.51 7.08
N LEU A 69 -12.89 16.60 7.77
CA LEU A 69 -13.17 16.77 9.20
C LEU A 69 -14.67 16.82 9.52
N HIS A 70 -15.51 17.18 8.54
CA HIS A 70 -16.97 17.19 8.68
C HIS A 70 -17.58 15.79 8.53
N THR A 71 -16.92 14.92 7.77
CA THR A 71 -17.30 13.51 7.63
C THR A 71 -16.89 12.73 8.88
N LYS A 72 -17.86 12.21 9.63
CA LYS A 72 -17.63 11.46 10.88
C LYS A 72 -18.02 10.00 10.75
N PHE A 73 -17.42 9.14 11.57
CA PHE A 73 -17.79 7.73 11.76
C PHE A 73 -17.75 7.30 13.22
N VAL A 74 -18.57 6.33 13.59
CA VAL A 74 -18.44 5.58 14.84
C VAL A 74 -17.60 4.34 14.55
N PRO A 75 -16.44 4.16 15.20
CA PRO A 75 -15.65 2.96 14.99
C PRO A 75 -16.43 1.69 15.37
N ARG A 76 -16.28 0.64 14.57
CA ARG A 76 -17.05 -0.61 14.73
C ARG A 76 -16.87 -1.27 16.10
N ALA A 77 -15.65 -1.28 16.65
CA ALA A 77 -15.43 -1.80 18.00
C ALA A 77 -16.18 -0.99 19.06
N LYS A 78 -16.16 0.36 18.96
CA LYS A 78 -16.91 1.23 19.87
C LYS A 78 -18.42 1.07 19.71
N PHE A 79 -18.91 0.91 18.49
CA PHE A 79 -20.31 0.59 18.25
C PHE A 79 -20.71 -0.73 18.93
N ASP A 80 -19.88 -1.78 18.84
CA ASP A 80 -20.16 -3.06 19.49
C ASP A 80 -20.02 -3.03 21.03
N GLU A 81 -19.13 -2.18 21.57
CA GLU A 81 -19.03 -1.93 23.01
C GLU A 81 -20.25 -1.18 23.57
N ILE A 82 -20.79 -0.22 22.81
CA ILE A 82 -21.93 0.60 23.23
C ILE A 82 -23.25 -0.14 23.01
N VAL A 83 -23.44 -0.72 21.83
CA VAL A 83 -24.69 -1.34 21.40
C VAL A 83 -24.59 -2.83 21.65
N THR A 84 -24.70 -3.20 22.93
CA THR A 84 -24.78 -4.58 23.43
C THR A 84 -26.22 -5.11 23.42
N PRO A 85 -26.47 -6.42 23.61
CA PRO A 85 -27.83 -6.95 23.73
C PRO A 85 -28.60 -6.30 24.88
N GLU A 86 -27.93 -6.03 25.99
CA GLU A 86 -28.48 -5.35 27.16
C GLU A 86 -28.84 -3.90 26.84
N ALA A 87 -27.98 -3.17 26.12
CA ALA A 87 -28.25 -1.80 25.69
C ALA A 87 -29.48 -1.75 24.77
N VAL A 88 -29.59 -2.67 23.81
CA VAL A 88 -30.79 -2.77 22.96
C VAL A 88 -32.04 -3.06 23.80
N PHE A 89 -31.98 -3.98 24.76
CA PHE A 89 -33.11 -4.24 25.65
C PHE A 89 -33.54 -3.00 26.46
N GLN A 90 -32.59 -2.19 26.94
CA GLN A 90 -32.87 -0.95 27.66
C GLN A 90 -33.53 0.09 26.73
N ILE A 91 -33.09 0.22 25.48
CA ILE A 91 -33.76 1.06 24.48
C ILE A 91 -35.21 0.59 24.27
N ILE A 92 -35.40 -0.70 23.96
CA ILE A 92 -36.72 -1.28 23.70
C ILE A 92 -37.66 -1.11 24.89
N SER A 93 -37.16 -1.21 26.12
CA SER A 93 -37.98 -1.01 27.31
C SER A 93 -38.51 0.42 27.48
N ASN A 94 -37.92 1.40 26.79
CA ASN A 94 -38.33 2.80 26.83
C ASN A 94 -39.13 3.25 25.59
N LEU A 95 -39.19 2.45 24.51
CA LEU A 95 -39.97 2.78 23.31
C LEU A 95 -41.48 2.73 23.57
N GLN A 96 -42.25 3.60 22.90
CA GLN A 96 -43.70 3.68 23.13
C GLN A 96 -44.41 2.38 22.78
N SER A 97 -44.00 1.70 21.71
CA SER A 97 -44.56 0.41 21.28
C SER A 97 -44.38 -0.73 22.28
N TYR A 98 -43.38 -0.62 23.16
CA TYR A 98 -42.86 -1.74 23.95
C TYR A 98 -42.87 -1.53 25.46
N ARG A 99 -42.89 -0.28 25.95
CA ARG A 99 -42.81 0.05 27.39
C ARG A 99 -43.90 -0.61 28.24
N ASP A 100 -45.08 -0.80 27.67
CA ASP A 100 -46.24 -1.39 28.35
C ASP A 100 -46.36 -2.91 28.09
N LYS A 101 -45.40 -3.52 27.37
CA LYS A 101 -45.36 -4.96 27.07
C LYS A 101 -44.64 -5.73 28.18
N ASP A 102 -44.98 -7.01 28.30
CA ASP A 102 -44.32 -7.91 29.23
C ASP A 102 -42.83 -8.09 28.90
N VAL A 103 -42.04 -8.49 29.91
CA VAL A 103 -40.59 -8.63 29.79
C VAL A 103 -40.19 -9.64 28.71
N ALA A 104 -40.95 -10.74 28.54
CA ALA A 104 -40.61 -11.76 27.55
C ALA A 104 -40.73 -11.22 26.12
N THR A 105 -41.80 -10.47 25.84
CA THR A 105 -41.99 -9.76 24.57
C THR A 105 -40.85 -8.77 24.29
N ARG A 106 -40.44 -7.98 25.30
CA ARG A 106 -39.34 -7.03 25.16
C ARG A 106 -37.99 -7.71 24.91
N VAL A 107 -37.73 -8.82 25.59
CA VAL A 107 -36.52 -9.64 25.38
C VAL A 107 -36.49 -10.23 23.97
N ASP A 108 -37.63 -10.72 23.47
CA ASP A 108 -37.72 -11.28 22.12
C ASP A 108 -37.47 -10.21 21.04
N ALA A 109 -38.10 -9.04 21.19
CA ALA A 109 -37.87 -7.89 20.31
C ALA A 109 -36.39 -7.46 20.31
N ALA A 110 -35.77 -7.35 21.48
CA ALA A 110 -34.35 -6.99 21.60
C ALA A 110 -33.44 -8.02 20.91
N LYS A 111 -33.73 -9.32 21.04
CA LYS A 111 -32.99 -10.38 20.34
C LYS A 111 -33.15 -10.28 18.82
N ARG A 112 -34.38 -10.07 18.34
CA ARG A 112 -34.64 -9.93 16.91
C ARG A 112 -33.91 -8.74 16.31
N ILE A 113 -33.91 -7.60 16.99
CA ILE A 113 -33.19 -6.40 16.56
C ILE A 113 -31.68 -6.64 16.57
N TYR A 114 -31.16 -7.30 17.60
CA TYR A 114 -29.71 -7.46 17.75
C TYR A 114 -29.11 -8.53 16.83
N TYR A 115 -29.77 -9.69 16.71
CA TYR A 115 -29.26 -10.85 15.98
C TYR A 115 -29.90 -11.05 14.61
N GLY A 116 -31.05 -10.43 14.34
CA GLY A 116 -31.92 -10.80 13.23
C GLY A 116 -32.62 -12.14 13.48
N ASP A 117 -33.28 -12.64 12.44
CA ASP A 117 -33.86 -13.98 12.37
C ASP A 117 -33.57 -14.62 11.00
N ARG A 118 -34.26 -15.72 10.66
CA ARG A 118 -34.06 -16.41 9.36
C ARG A 118 -34.54 -15.60 8.14
N THR A 119 -35.36 -14.60 8.37
CA THR A 119 -36.07 -13.83 7.34
C THR A 119 -35.68 -12.35 7.30
N THR A 120 -35.16 -11.82 8.40
CA THR A 120 -34.81 -10.41 8.57
C THR A 120 -33.42 -10.27 9.19
N GLY A 121 -32.59 -9.39 8.62
CA GLY A 121 -31.28 -9.05 9.17
C GLY A 121 -31.38 -8.29 10.51
N PRO A 122 -30.27 -8.15 11.25
CA PRO A 122 -30.22 -7.30 12.43
C PRO A 122 -30.54 -5.83 12.09
N CYS A 123 -31.05 -5.09 13.07
CA CYS A 123 -31.50 -3.70 12.95
C CYS A 123 -30.82 -2.78 13.98
N ARG A 124 -29.57 -3.09 14.37
CA ARG A 124 -28.84 -2.36 15.42
C ARG A 124 -28.48 -0.95 14.96
N LYS A 125 -27.93 -0.83 13.76
CA LYS A 125 -27.55 0.45 13.15
C LYS A 125 -28.78 1.24 12.76
N LEU A 126 -29.83 0.57 12.28
CA LEU A 126 -31.13 1.20 12.01
C LEU A 126 -31.70 1.84 13.28
N LEU A 127 -31.82 1.08 14.37
CA LEU A 127 -32.28 1.59 15.66
C LEU A 127 -31.44 2.79 16.12
N CYS A 128 -30.12 2.68 16.08
CA CYS A 128 -29.23 3.76 16.51
C CYS A 128 -29.32 5.00 15.61
N ALA A 129 -29.50 4.84 14.30
CA ALA A 129 -29.68 5.97 13.38
C ALA A 129 -31.00 6.71 13.66
N LEU A 130 -32.07 5.98 13.98
CA LEU A 130 -33.36 6.54 14.38
C LEU A 130 -33.28 7.26 15.73
N LEU A 131 -32.58 6.66 16.69
CA LEU A 131 -32.35 7.24 18.01
C LEU A 131 -31.65 8.60 17.92
N GLN A 132 -30.67 8.73 17.03
CA GLN A 132 -29.91 9.98 16.84
C GLN A 132 -30.68 11.11 16.15
N ILE A 133 -31.92 10.85 15.71
CA ILE A 133 -32.78 11.85 15.08
C ILE A 133 -34.13 11.97 15.79
N ASP A 134 -34.27 11.39 17.00
CA ASP A 134 -35.50 11.35 17.79
C ASP A 134 -36.69 10.72 17.03
N ARG A 135 -36.44 9.62 16.32
CA ARG A 135 -37.43 8.88 15.51
C ARG A 135 -37.46 7.38 15.82
N GLU A 136 -36.99 6.95 16.99
CA GLU A 136 -36.92 5.56 17.41
C GLU A 136 -38.28 4.82 17.39
N ASP A 137 -39.38 5.54 17.58
CA ASP A 137 -40.74 4.98 17.50
C ASP A 137 -41.17 4.57 16.06
N ASP A 138 -40.41 4.97 15.01
CA ASP A 138 -40.66 4.52 13.64
C ASP A 138 -40.06 3.14 13.33
N LEU A 139 -39.28 2.57 14.25
CA LEU A 139 -38.55 1.31 14.03
C LEU A 139 -39.48 0.19 13.55
N ASP A 140 -40.61 -0.03 14.23
CA ASP A 140 -41.52 -1.14 13.91
C ASP A 140 -42.11 -1.01 12.51
N LEU A 141 -42.48 0.20 12.10
CA LEU A 141 -43.01 0.47 10.76
C LEU A 141 -41.96 0.23 9.69
N LEU A 142 -40.72 0.64 9.93
CA LEU A 142 -39.61 0.42 8.99
C LEU A 142 -39.25 -1.07 8.89
N MET A 143 -39.24 -1.79 10.01
CA MET A 143 -39.03 -3.24 10.03
C MET A 143 -40.17 -3.98 9.32
N LEU A 144 -41.42 -3.53 9.46
CA LEU A 144 -42.57 -4.05 8.69
C LEU A 144 -42.43 -3.82 7.18
N GLN A 145 -41.74 -2.75 6.78
CA GLN A 145 -41.33 -2.48 5.39
C GLN A 145 -40.08 -3.27 4.95
N GLY A 146 -39.59 -4.19 5.78
CA GLY A 146 -38.42 -5.03 5.49
C GLY A 146 -37.07 -4.34 5.71
N MET A 147 -37.04 -3.14 6.27
CA MET A 147 -35.79 -2.41 6.49
C MET A 147 -34.94 -3.04 7.60
N CYS A 148 -33.63 -3.15 7.37
CA CYS A 148 -32.66 -3.65 8.33
C CYS A 148 -31.28 -2.99 8.14
N ASP A 149 -30.25 -3.43 8.88
CA ASP A 149 -28.90 -2.86 8.79
C ASP A 149 -28.27 -3.02 7.40
N ASP A 150 -28.67 -4.02 6.61
CA ASP A 150 -28.21 -4.21 5.21
C ASP A 150 -28.76 -3.16 4.25
N CYS A 151 -29.81 -2.44 4.64
CA CYS A 151 -30.33 -1.30 3.88
C CYS A 151 -29.44 -0.06 4.01
N LEU A 152 -28.54 -0.01 4.99
CA LEU A 152 -27.79 1.19 5.33
C LEU A 152 -26.39 1.22 4.65
N PRO A 153 -25.90 2.44 4.30
CA PRO A 153 -26.61 3.70 4.41
C PRO A 153 -27.59 3.92 3.25
N LEU A 154 -28.60 4.74 3.53
CA LEU A 154 -29.44 5.28 2.48
C LEU A 154 -28.76 6.50 1.86
N LEU A 155 -28.98 6.70 0.57
CA LEU A 155 -28.35 7.77 -0.21
C LEU A 155 -29.41 8.68 -0.78
N MET A 156 -29.13 9.98 -0.83
CA MET A 156 -30.01 10.94 -1.47
C MET A 156 -30.02 10.67 -2.97
N ALA A 157 -31.17 10.24 -3.50
CA ALA A 157 -31.37 10.03 -4.93
C ALA A 157 -31.62 11.35 -5.66
N ASP A 158 -32.25 12.29 -4.95
CA ASP A 158 -32.52 13.66 -5.35
C ASP A 158 -32.58 14.53 -4.07
N GLU A 159 -32.95 15.81 -4.18
CA GLU A 159 -33.03 16.74 -3.04
C GLU A 159 -34.03 16.31 -1.94
N PHE A 160 -34.90 15.32 -2.22
CA PHE A 160 -35.99 14.94 -1.34
C PHE A 160 -35.95 13.47 -0.94
N ARG A 161 -35.49 12.55 -1.79
CA ARG A 161 -35.73 11.11 -1.61
C ARG A 161 -34.48 10.34 -1.23
N LEU A 162 -34.63 9.42 -0.27
CA LEU A 162 -33.59 8.47 0.12
C LEU A 162 -33.81 7.11 -0.55
N ASP A 163 -32.83 6.64 -1.31
CA ASP A 163 -32.86 5.34 -1.95
C ASP A 163 -32.12 4.28 -1.15
N CYS A 164 -32.76 3.11 -1.06
CA CYS A 164 -32.18 1.90 -0.49
C CYS A 164 -31.57 1.05 -1.60
N ARG A 165 -30.25 0.89 -1.59
CA ARG A 165 -29.57 0.01 -2.56
C ARG A 165 -29.93 -1.46 -2.40
N HIS A 166 -30.29 -1.88 -1.18
CA HIS A 166 -30.65 -3.27 -0.89
C HIS A 166 -31.97 -3.68 -1.56
N HIS A 167 -32.96 -2.80 -1.53
CA HIS A 167 -34.28 -3.04 -2.13
C HIS A 167 -34.45 -2.41 -3.53
N GLY A 168 -33.54 -1.52 -3.94
CA GLY A 168 -33.65 -0.78 -5.20
C GLY A 168 -34.79 0.25 -5.21
N SER A 169 -35.31 0.64 -4.05
CA SER A 169 -36.46 1.54 -3.89
C SER A 169 -36.35 2.37 -2.61
N ALA A 170 -37.19 3.40 -2.48
CA ALA A 170 -37.31 4.19 -1.25
C ALA A 170 -38.22 3.48 -0.23
N HIS A 171 -38.01 3.78 1.06
CA HIS A 171 -38.89 3.35 2.14
C HIS A 171 -39.95 4.43 2.39
N THR A 172 -41.23 4.12 2.14
CA THR A 172 -42.31 5.13 2.15
C THR A 172 -42.43 5.86 3.48
N ARG A 173 -42.13 5.19 4.61
CA ARG A 173 -42.17 5.84 5.92
C ARG A 173 -41.12 6.95 6.05
N ILE A 174 -39.96 6.80 5.42
CA ILE A 174 -38.89 7.81 5.42
C ILE A 174 -39.27 9.01 4.54
N ASP A 175 -39.97 8.78 3.42
CA ASP A 175 -40.41 9.83 2.51
C ASP A 175 -41.43 10.79 3.14
N GLU A 176 -42.18 10.32 4.13
CA GLU A 176 -43.11 11.13 4.93
C GLU A 176 -42.39 12.13 5.86
N TRP A 177 -41.09 11.94 6.11
CA TRP A 177 -40.33 12.79 7.01
C TRP A 177 -40.01 14.14 6.37
N ARG A 178 -39.86 15.17 7.20
CA ARG A 178 -39.28 16.45 6.73
C ARG A 178 -37.87 16.22 6.19
N VAL A 179 -37.48 17.01 5.19
CA VAL A 179 -36.15 16.93 4.55
C VAL A 179 -35.02 16.91 5.58
N PHE A 180 -35.08 17.78 6.59
CA PHE A 180 -34.12 17.80 7.69
C PHE A 180 -33.88 16.42 8.35
N HIS A 181 -34.94 15.68 8.70
CA HIS A 181 -34.77 14.36 9.33
C HIS A 181 -34.21 13.33 8.34
N ARG A 182 -34.54 13.43 7.05
CA ARG A 182 -33.97 12.57 6.00
C ARG A 182 -32.47 12.81 5.86
N GLU A 183 -32.04 14.07 5.81
CA GLU A 183 -30.63 14.43 5.75
C GLU A 183 -29.86 13.95 6.99
N GLN A 184 -30.42 14.16 8.20
CA GLN A 184 -29.80 13.67 9.44
C GLN A 184 -29.75 12.14 9.49
N PHE A 185 -30.80 11.45 9.04
CA PHE A 185 -30.81 9.99 8.95
C PHE A 185 -29.74 9.47 8.00
N ALA A 186 -29.61 10.09 6.82
CA ALA A 186 -28.58 9.74 5.84
C ALA A 186 -27.17 9.89 6.44
N LEU A 187 -26.92 11.03 7.10
CA LEU A 187 -25.65 11.31 7.79
C LEU A 187 -25.34 10.27 8.88
N TRP A 188 -26.30 9.96 9.75
CA TRP A 188 -26.11 8.98 10.81
C TRP A 188 -25.98 7.55 10.28
N SER A 189 -26.73 7.20 9.24
CA SER A 189 -26.60 5.89 8.60
C SER A 189 -25.20 5.67 8.03
N ARG A 190 -24.60 6.67 7.39
CA ARG A 190 -23.20 6.63 6.91
C ARG A 190 -22.22 6.54 8.07
N ARG A 191 -22.44 7.35 9.11
CA ARG A 191 -21.59 7.41 10.31
C ARG A 191 -21.52 6.06 11.04
N LEU A 192 -22.60 5.29 11.05
CA LEU A 192 -22.69 3.96 11.68
C LEU A 192 -22.29 2.80 10.74
N THR A 193 -21.97 3.10 9.48
CA THR A 193 -21.59 2.10 8.45
C THR A 193 -20.23 2.38 7.82
N PRO A 194 -19.16 2.67 8.59
CA PRO A 194 -17.83 2.76 7.99
C PRO A 194 -17.39 1.39 7.44
N PRO A 195 -16.60 1.33 6.36
CA PRO A 195 -16.16 0.07 5.79
C PRO A 195 -15.29 -0.73 6.77
N PHE A 196 -15.40 -2.05 6.69
CA PHE A 196 -14.54 -2.99 7.39
C PHE A 196 -13.46 -3.49 6.42
N ILE A 197 -12.22 -3.07 6.66
CA ILE A 197 -11.11 -3.29 5.73
C ILE A 197 -10.44 -4.63 6.04
N THR A 198 -10.36 -5.53 5.09
CA THR A 198 -9.72 -6.83 5.29
C THR A 198 -8.54 -7.02 4.35
N TRP A 199 -7.51 -7.68 4.87
CA TRP A 199 -6.38 -8.13 4.09
C TRP A 199 -5.87 -9.46 4.62
N GLN A 200 -5.56 -10.36 3.71
CA GLN A 200 -4.96 -11.65 4.01
C GLN A 200 -3.97 -12.02 2.89
N PRO A 201 -2.79 -12.56 3.21
CA PRO A 201 -1.87 -13.10 2.21
C PRO A 201 -2.58 -14.13 1.31
N ASN A 202 -2.21 -14.16 0.02
CA ASN A 202 -2.69 -15.14 -0.95
C ASN A 202 -4.23 -15.17 -1.12
N SER A 203 -4.90 -14.06 -0.83
CA SER A 203 -6.34 -13.88 -1.06
C SER A 203 -6.59 -12.88 -2.19
N LYS A 204 -7.82 -12.82 -2.70
CA LYS A 204 -8.20 -11.80 -3.68
C LYS A 204 -8.01 -10.41 -3.08
N HIS A 205 -7.40 -9.52 -3.85
CA HIS A 205 -7.27 -8.12 -3.46
C HIS A 205 -8.64 -7.48 -3.28
N LYS A 206 -8.85 -6.74 -2.19
CA LYS A 206 -10.12 -6.09 -1.89
C LYS A 206 -10.14 -4.67 -2.47
N HIS A 207 -11.06 -4.42 -3.39
CA HIS A 207 -11.30 -3.10 -3.96
C HIS A 207 -12.64 -2.54 -3.45
N TYR A 208 -12.60 -1.53 -2.59
CA TYR A 208 -13.78 -0.94 -1.97
C TYR A 208 -14.33 0.19 -2.84
N VAL A 209 -15.61 0.08 -3.23
CA VAL A 209 -16.30 1.13 -4.00
C VAL A 209 -17.24 1.89 -3.07
N LEU A 210 -16.94 3.18 -2.89
CA LEU A 210 -17.62 4.08 -1.97
C LEU A 210 -18.12 5.33 -2.73
N GLU A 211 -19.00 6.10 -2.11
CA GLU A 211 -19.44 7.40 -2.62
C GLU A 211 -18.85 8.55 -1.82
N GLN A 212 -18.85 9.74 -2.43
CA GLN A 212 -18.47 10.96 -1.75
C GLN A 212 -19.33 11.20 -0.51
N GLY A 213 -18.66 11.51 0.62
CA GLY A 213 -19.29 11.64 1.93
C GLY A 213 -19.34 10.34 2.73
N ASP A 214 -18.96 9.20 2.15
CA ASP A 214 -18.74 7.98 2.93
C ASP A 214 -17.47 8.10 3.77
N PRO A 215 -17.53 7.78 5.08
CA PRO A 215 -16.34 7.81 5.90
C PRO A 215 -15.47 6.58 5.65
N LEU A 216 -14.15 6.77 5.65
CA LEU A 216 -13.19 5.69 5.89
C LEU A 216 -12.91 5.57 7.40
N PRO A 217 -12.67 4.36 7.94
CA PRO A 217 -12.49 4.12 9.38
C PRO A 217 -11.10 4.55 9.89
N MET A 218 -10.65 5.72 9.46
CA MET A 218 -9.29 6.22 9.66
C MET A 218 -9.32 7.68 10.09
N ILE A 219 -8.50 8.01 11.08
CA ILE A 219 -8.29 9.36 11.58
C ILE A 219 -6.93 9.87 11.11
N GLN A 220 -6.81 11.18 10.92
CA GLN A 220 -5.52 11.79 10.63
C GLN A 220 -4.62 11.69 11.86
N ASP A 221 -3.43 11.12 11.69
CA ASP A 221 -2.42 11.09 12.75
C ASP A 221 -1.51 12.32 12.60
N ASN A 222 -1.79 13.37 13.36
CA ASN A 222 -0.93 14.56 13.44
C ASN A 222 0.31 14.31 14.33
N GLY A 223 0.71 13.05 14.50
CA GLY A 223 1.78 12.62 15.40
C GLY A 223 3.03 13.47 15.23
N GLY A 224 3.37 14.22 16.29
CA GLY A 224 4.52 15.10 16.32
C GLY A 224 5.81 14.34 16.01
N ILE A 225 6.51 14.77 14.96
CA ILE A 225 7.85 14.31 14.61
C ILE A 225 8.81 14.87 15.65
N SER A 226 8.91 14.19 16.79
CA SER A 226 10.04 14.30 17.71
C SER A 226 11.05 13.23 17.29
N GLY A 227 11.78 13.49 16.21
CA GLY A 227 12.76 12.55 15.67
C GLY A 227 13.03 12.79 14.19
N ALA A 228 14.00 13.67 13.92
CA ALA A 228 14.67 13.89 12.64
C ALA A 228 13.76 14.19 11.42
N ASN A 229 13.57 15.49 11.18
CA ASN A 229 13.13 16.12 9.93
C ASN A 229 11.72 15.76 9.45
N GLY A 230 10.86 16.78 9.49
CA GLY A 230 9.53 16.76 8.91
C GLY A 230 9.51 16.10 7.55
N VAL A 231 8.82 14.97 7.46
CA VAL A 231 8.19 14.56 6.22
C VAL A 231 7.13 15.64 5.96
N MET A 232 7.56 16.72 5.30
CA MET A 232 6.67 17.44 4.39
C MET A 232 5.94 16.37 3.58
N PRO A 233 4.64 16.51 3.27
CA PRO A 233 4.02 15.65 2.30
C PRO A 233 4.96 15.59 1.10
N ASP A 234 5.48 14.40 0.80
CA ASP A 234 6.37 14.21 -0.34
C ASP A 234 5.46 14.41 -1.55
N GLU A 235 5.27 15.67 -1.93
CA GLU A 235 4.51 16.11 -3.09
C GLU A 235 5.32 15.73 -4.34
N GLY A 236 5.49 14.43 -4.56
CA GLY A 236 5.69 13.93 -5.90
C GLY A 236 4.49 14.41 -6.73
N GLY A 237 4.71 15.09 -7.84
CA GLY A 237 3.68 15.83 -8.60
C GLY A 237 2.47 15.03 -9.12
N PHE A 238 2.31 13.76 -8.74
CA PHE A 238 1.35 12.80 -9.26
C PHE A 238 0.54 12.06 -8.19
N SER A 239 0.94 12.12 -6.92
CA SER A 239 0.26 11.44 -5.82
C SER A 239 0.48 12.19 -4.51
N GLU A 240 -0.36 11.93 -3.52
CA GLU A 240 -0.20 12.45 -2.16
C GLU A 240 -0.26 11.27 -1.21
N VAL A 241 0.71 11.16 -0.30
CA VAL A 241 0.74 10.11 0.71
C VAL A 241 0.47 10.74 2.07
N THR A 242 -0.62 10.33 2.69
CA THR A 242 -1.04 10.80 4.02
C THR A 242 -0.86 9.68 5.04
N ARG A 243 -0.23 9.99 6.17
CA ARG A 243 -0.20 9.10 7.33
C ARG A 243 -1.55 9.09 8.03
N VAL A 244 -2.15 7.90 8.16
CA VAL A 244 -3.47 7.72 8.77
C VAL A 244 -3.41 6.66 9.86
N LYS A 245 -4.27 6.79 10.87
CA LYS A 245 -4.43 5.79 11.92
C LYS A 245 -5.79 5.12 11.79
N MET A 246 -5.81 3.80 11.66
CA MET A 246 -7.06 3.04 11.64
C MET A 246 -7.52 2.74 13.06
N ASP A 247 -8.78 3.03 13.38
CA ASP A 247 -9.31 2.76 14.72
C ASP A 247 -9.45 1.25 15.02
N HIS A 248 -9.44 0.87 16.31
CA HIS A 248 -9.71 -0.49 16.76
C HIS A 248 -11.03 -1.03 16.16
N GLY A 249 -10.95 -2.21 15.51
CA GLY A 249 -12.09 -2.81 14.80
C GLY A 249 -12.40 -2.24 13.42
N GLY A 250 -11.60 -1.28 12.90
CA GLY A 250 -11.74 -0.76 11.53
C GLY A 250 -11.31 -1.74 10.42
N GLY A 251 -10.61 -2.81 10.78
CA GLY A 251 -10.16 -3.83 9.84
C GLY A 251 -9.53 -5.05 10.48
N LEU A 252 -9.28 -6.06 9.65
CA LEU A 252 -8.66 -7.34 9.98
C LEU A 252 -7.52 -7.63 8.99
N PHE A 253 -6.30 -7.69 9.51
CA PHE A 253 -5.09 -7.96 8.74
C PHE A 253 -4.47 -9.26 9.27
N VAL A 254 -4.65 -10.35 8.54
CA VAL A 254 -4.22 -11.70 8.95
C VAL A 254 -2.75 -11.93 8.56
N ASP A 255 -1.95 -12.55 9.42
CA ASP A 255 -0.54 -12.91 9.18
C ASP A 255 0.33 -11.74 8.67
N HIS A 256 0.05 -10.55 9.18
CA HIS A 256 0.67 -9.31 8.75
C HIS A 256 1.99 -9.07 9.50
N GLU A 257 3.11 -9.49 8.92
CA GLU A 257 4.44 -9.46 9.57
C GLU A 257 5.05 -8.05 9.72
N LEU A 258 4.71 -7.11 8.83
CA LEU A 258 5.19 -5.74 8.92
C LEU A 258 4.55 -5.11 10.19
N ASN A 259 5.39 -4.76 11.16
CA ASN A 259 4.98 -4.29 12.48
C ASN A 259 4.05 -3.09 12.35
N ASN A 260 2.78 -3.27 12.69
CA ASN A 260 1.83 -2.16 12.77
C ASN A 260 1.16 -2.10 14.14
N SER A 261 1.93 -2.28 15.20
CA SER A 261 1.48 -2.17 16.60
C SER A 261 0.76 -0.84 16.89
N HIS A 262 1.07 0.22 16.13
CA HIS A 262 0.44 1.52 16.25
C HIS A 262 -0.77 1.76 15.31
N ARG A 263 -1.09 0.81 14.43
CA ARG A 263 -2.20 0.87 13.44
C ARG A 263 -2.09 2.08 12.50
N LEU A 264 -0.87 2.42 12.11
CA LEU A 264 -0.48 3.50 11.24
C LEU A 264 -0.33 2.99 9.80
N TYR A 265 -0.95 3.67 8.86
CA TYR A 265 -0.96 3.28 7.47
C TYR A 265 -0.60 4.47 6.58
N ALA A 266 -0.09 4.18 5.40
CA ALA A 266 0.11 5.15 4.34
C ALA A 266 -1.10 5.09 3.40
N MET A 267 -1.83 6.20 3.30
CA MET A 267 -2.90 6.37 2.33
C MET A 267 -2.39 7.17 1.14
N LYS A 268 -2.22 6.52 -0.01
CA LYS A 268 -1.78 7.16 -1.26
C LYS A 268 -2.99 7.55 -2.10
N LYS A 269 -3.23 8.85 -2.25
CA LYS A 269 -4.21 9.43 -3.17
C LYS A 269 -3.56 9.64 -4.54
N LEU A 270 -4.19 9.17 -5.61
CA LEU A 270 -3.73 9.44 -6.97
C LEU A 270 -4.25 10.79 -7.46
N LYS A 271 -3.38 11.66 -7.98
CA LYS A 271 -3.77 12.94 -8.55
C LYS A 271 -4.02 12.80 -10.05
N ARG A 272 -5.22 13.17 -10.51
CA ARG A 272 -5.50 13.33 -11.93
C ARG A 272 -4.95 14.67 -12.42
N HIS A 273 -4.19 14.66 -13.50
CA HIS A 273 -3.79 15.92 -14.13
C HIS A 273 -5.01 16.54 -14.85
N PRO A 274 -5.24 17.87 -14.81
CA PRO A 274 -6.43 18.48 -15.41
C PRO A 274 -6.66 18.15 -16.89
N LYS A 275 -5.56 17.92 -17.64
CA LYS A 275 -5.60 17.53 -19.07
C LYS A 275 -5.84 16.03 -19.31
N ASP A 276 -5.78 15.20 -18.28
CA ASP A 276 -5.96 13.75 -18.41
C ASP A 276 -7.44 13.37 -18.36
N SER A 277 -7.85 12.45 -19.24
CA SER A 277 -9.19 11.88 -19.22
C SER A 277 -9.42 10.99 -18.00
N PHE A 278 -10.68 10.81 -17.60
CA PHE A 278 -11.04 9.88 -16.52
C PHE A 278 -10.60 8.44 -16.83
N LEU A 279 -10.68 8.02 -18.10
CA LEU A 279 -10.21 6.71 -18.53
C LEU A 279 -8.70 6.55 -18.30
N LYS A 280 -7.89 7.57 -18.62
CA LYS A 280 -6.45 7.56 -18.36
C LYS A 280 -6.16 7.49 -16.85
N HIS A 281 -6.91 8.21 -16.04
CA HIS A 281 -6.75 8.16 -14.58
C HIS A 281 -7.07 6.77 -14.02
N ARG A 282 -8.17 6.15 -14.47
CA ARG A 282 -8.53 4.77 -14.13
C ARG A 282 -7.48 3.76 -14.61
N MET A 283 -6.92 3.95 -15.80
CA MET A 283 -5.82 3.12 -16.32
C MET A 283 -4.57 3.19 -15.42
N GLU A 284 -4.20 4.36 -14.95
CA GLU A 284 -3.04 4.52 -14.05
C GLU A 284 -3.28 3.86 -12.70
N PHE A 285 -4.50 4.00 -12.15
CA PHE A 285 -4.90 3.28 -10.94
C PHE A 285 -4.85 1.77 -11.14
N ASP A 286 -5.45 1.25 -12.22
CA ASP A 286 -5.44 -0.18 -12.55
C ASP A 286 -4.01 -0.71 -12.65
N MET A 287 -3.10 0.08 -13.25
CA MET A 287 -1.69 -0.28 -13.35
C MET A 287 -0.99 -0.36 -11.99
N GLU A 288 -1.28 0.54 -11.05
CA GLU A 288 -0.71 0.45 -9.69
C GLU A 288 -1.27 -0.76 -8.90
N VAL A 289 -2.56 -1.05 -9.05
CA VAL A 289 -3.20 -2.23 -8.43
C VAL A 289 -2.62 -3.51 -9.04
N LEU A 290 -2.58 -3.60 -10.37
CA LEU A 290 -2.00 -4.72 -11.13
C LEU A 290 -0.56 -5.00 -10.70
N ALA A 291 0.24 -3.94 -10.62
CA ALA A 291 1.64 -4.01 -10.22
C ALA A 291 1.82 -4.63 -8.83
N SER A 292 0.88 -4.40 -7.91
CA SER A 292 0.94 -4.83 -6.52
C SER A 292 0.31 -6.21 -6.28
N ILE A 293 -0.71 -6.59 -7.06
CA ILE A 293 -1.37 -7.90 -6.92
C ILE A 293 -0.49 -9.01 -7.48
N TYR A 294 0.10 -8.82 -8.66
CA TYR A 294 0.86 -9.90 -9.32
C TYR A 294 2.14 -10.26 -8.56
N THR A 295 2.76 -9.29 -7.90
CA THR A 295 3.89 -9.53 -7.01
C THR A 295 3.54 -10.42 -5.82
N ASN A 296 2.26 -10.42 -5.39
CA ASN A 296 1.76 -11.28 -4.31
C ASN A 296 1.38 -12.70 -4.76
N ASP A 297 1.09 -12.95 -6.05
CA ASP A 297 0.68 -14.27 -6.58
C ASP A 297 1.89 -15.21 -6.86
N ARG A 298 3.03 -14.69 -7.34
CA ARG A 298 4.17 -15.50 -7.83
C ARG A 298 5.11 -16.06 -6.77
N ALA A 299 5.17 -15.38 -5.65
CA ALA A 299 5.17 -15.96 -4.34
C ALA A 299 4.96 -17.50 -4.29
N ASP A 300 3.87 -18.03 -4.84
CA ASP A 300 3.37 -19.38 -4.53
C ASP A 300 3.76 -20.49 -5.53
N THR A 301 4.71 -20.27 -6.44
CA THR A 301 5.19 -21.35 -7.34
C THR A 301 6.23 -22.26 -6.65
N GLU A 302 6.24 -23.55 -7.01
CA GLU A 302 6.78 -24.76 -6.34
C GLU A 302 8.22 -24.76 -5.74
N ASN A 303 8.95 -23.65 -5.77
CA ASN A 303 10.27 -23.47 -5.11
C ASN A 303 10.18 -22.69 -3.76
N ALA A 304 9.02 -22.75 -3.10
CA ALA A 304 8.61 -21.96 -1.93
C ALA A 304 9.60 -21.95 -0.73
N LEU A 305 10.48 -22.95 -0.57
CA LEU A 305 11.44 -22.98 0.54
C LEU A 305 12.60 -21.97 0.44
N GLN A 306 12.90 -21.41 -0.75
CA GLN A 306 13.90 -20.34 -0.91
C GLN A 306 13.29 -18.98 -1.27
N VAL A 307 12.00 -18.94 -1.61
CA VAL A 307 11.27 -17.79 -2.17
C VAL A 307 10.56 -16.94 -1.10
N GLY A 308 10.23 -17.53 0.06
CA GLY A 308 9.44 -16.85 1.09
C GLY A 308 10.02 -15.54 1.65
N ASP A 309 11.34 -15.32 1.56
CA ASP A 309 11.99 -14.18 2.21
C ASP A 309 12.00 -12.89 1.34
N PHE A 310 11.98 -13.01 0.00
CA PHE A 310 12.01 -11.81 -0.85
C PHE A 310 10.66 -11.10 -1.00
N ARG A 311 9.52 -11.77 -0.73
CA ARG A 311 8.19 -11.13 -0.73
C ARG A 311 8.13 -9.97 0.25
N LYS A 312 8.87 -10.09 1.36
CA LYS A 312 8.98 -9.06 2.40
C LYS A 312 9.63 -7.78 1.88
N HIS A 313 10.36 -7.85 0.78
CA HIS A 313 11.04 -6.72 0.15
C HIS A 313 10.20 -6.02 -0.93
N LEU A 314 8.91 -6.32 -1.05
CA LEU A 314 7.93 -5.57 -1.84
C LEU A 314 6.82 -5.06 -0.90
N ILE A 315 6.44 -3.78 -1.02
CA ILE A 315 5.39 -3.23 -0.17
C ILE A 315 4.03 -3.86 -0.53
N PRO A 316 3.32 -4.50 0.41
CA PRO A 316 2.03 -5.08 0.13
C PRO A 316 0.96 -3.98 -0.01
N LEU A 317 0.20 -4.03 -1.10
CA LEU A 317 -1.05 -3.27 -1.20
C LEU A 317 -2.10 -3.96 -0.32
N LEU A 318 -2.56 -3.25 0.70
CA LEU A 318 -3.49 -3.79 1.70
C LEU A 318 -4.95 -3.71 1.24
N ALA A 319 -5.32 -2.59 0.63
CA ALA A 319 -6.65 -2.37 0.05
C ALA A 319 -6.58 -1.23 -0.97
N SER A 320 -7.55 -1.15 -1.86
CA SER A 320 -7.75 0.02 -2.72
C SER A 320 -9.17 0.54 -2.63
N PHE A 321 -9.34 1.84 -2.81
CA PHE A 321 -10.63 2.52 -2.71
C PHE A 321 -10.91 3.32 -3.97
N GLU A 322 -12.14 3.21 -4.47
CA GLU A 322 -12.73 4.13 -5.45
C GLU A 322 -13.81 4.93 -4.73
N ILE A 323 -13.65 6.25 -4.65
CA ILE A 323 -14.67 7.16 -4.10
C ILE A 323 -15.30 7.92 -5.26
N ARG A 324 -16.56 7.60 -5.56
CA ARG A 324 -17.33 8.19 -6.67
C ARG A 324 -18.00 9.48 -6.23
N ASN A 325 -17.83 10.53 -7.02
CA ASN A 325 -18.62 11.75 -6.92
C ASN A 325 -19.85 11.59 -7.84
N PRO A 326 -21.07 11.44 -7.29
CA PRO A 326 -22.27 11.22 -8.10
C PRO A 326 -22.64 12.43 -8.98
N ASP A 327 -22.32 13.65 -8.54
CA ASP A 327 -22.67 14.89 -9.26
C ASP A 327 -21.83 15.09 -10.52
N SER A 328 -20.55 14.75 -10.46
CA SER A 328 -19.62 14.89 -11.58
C SER A 328 -19.35 13.60 -12.36
N GLY A 329 -19.68 12.45 -11.77
CA GLY A 329 -19.27 11.14 -12.27
C GLY A 329 -17.77 10.85 -12.13
N GLU A 330 -17.00 11.73 -11.48
CA GLU A 330 -15.56 11.56 -11.26
C GLU A 330 -15.29 10.61 -10.09
N SER A 331 -14.28 9.75 -10.25
CA SER A 331 -13.80 8.88 -9.17
C SER A 331 -12.45 9.36 -8.66
N THR A 332 -12.29 9.38 -7.33
CA THR A 332 -11.00 9.56 -6.67
C THR A 332 -10.48 8.21 -6.19
N TYR A 333 -9.23 7.89 -6.52
CA TYR A 333 -8.62 6.61 -6.19
C TYR A 333 -7.62 6.71 -5.05
N TYR A 334 -7.69 5.74 -4.14
CA TYR A 334 -6.76 5.60 -3.01
C TYR A 334 -6.20 4.19 -2.91
N LEU A 335 -4.96 4.09 -2.43
CA LEU A 335 -4.24 2.86 -2.16
C LEU A 335 -3.76 2.87 -0.70
N LEU A 336 -3.95 1.76 0.00
CA LEU A 336 -3.57 1.61 1.40
C LEU A 336 -2.37 0.69 1.53
N PHE A 337 -1.33 1.17 2.21
CA PHE A 337 -0.11 0.43 2.52
C PHE A 337 0.21 0.57 4.00
N ASP A 338 1.15 -0.22 4.50
CA ASP A 338 1.74 0.05 5.81
C ASP A 338 2.50 1.37 5.83
N TRP A 339 2.49 2.00 7.00
CA TRP A 339 3.38 3.12 7.27
C TRP A 339 4.79 2.60 7.59
N ALA A 340 5.77 3.04 6.81
CA ALA A 340 7.18 2.71 7.05
C ALA A 340 7.80 3.61 8.14
N ASP A 341 8.83 3.12 8.82
CA ASP A 341 9.59 3.91 9.80
C ASP A 341 10.41 5.02 9.13
N GLY A 342 10.71 4.87 7.84
CA GLY A 342 11.33 5.90 7.00
C GLY A 342 11.64 5.38 5.60
N ASN A 343 12.34 6.18 4.79
CA ASN A 343 12.97 5.68 3.57
C ASN A 343 14.47 5.36 3.80
N LEU A 344 15.19 4.95 2.76
CA LEU A 344 16.60 4.54 2.88
C LEU A 344 17.53 5.67 3.35
N LYS A 345 17.22 6.93 3.05
CA LYS A 345 17.99 8.07 3.57
C LYS A 345 17.78 8.25 5.07
N ASP A 346 16.56 8.02 5.54
CA ASP A 346 16.24 8.07 6.97
C ASP A 346 16.86 6.88 7.70
N PHE A 347 16.87 5.69 7.08
CA PHE A 347 17.61 4.54 7.57
C PHE A 347 19.10 4.88 7.77
N TRP A 348 19.76 5.49 6.79
CA TRP A 348 21.18 5.87 6.90
C TRP A 348 21.43 6.80 8.09
N ARG A 349 20.58 7.81 8.28
CA ARG A 349 20.68 8.78 9.38
C ARG A 349 20.43 8.14 10.75
N ALA A 350 19.45 7.24 10.84
CA ALA A 350 19.06 6.60 12.09
C ALA A 350 20.05 5.50 12.54
N ASN A 351 20.90 5.00 11.64
CA ASN A 351 21.70 3.80 11.86
C ASN A 351 23.22 4.03 11.79
N GLU A 352 23.71 5.20 12.17
CA GLU A 352 25.16 5.52 12.19
C GLU A 352 25.99 4.51 13.01
N THR A 353 25.40 3.82 13.99
CA THR A 353 26.08 2.77 14.76
C THR A 353 26.41 1.52 13.94
N MET A 354 25.77 1.32 12.78
CA MET A 354 26.05 0.20 11.86
C MET A 354 27.25 0.47 10.95
N VAL A 355 27.73 1.72 10.87
CA VAL A 355 28.83 2.13 9.99
C VAL A 355 30.11 1.40 10.41
N GLY A 356 30.69 0.64 9.48
CA GLY A 356 31.90 -0.16 9.69
C GLY A 356 31.70 -1.43 10.52
N ASP A 357 30.49 -1.69 11.05
CA ASP A 357 30.21 -2.89 11.84
C ASP A 357 30.09 -4.11 10.93
N LYS A 358 31.15 -4.92 10.90
CA LYS A 358 31.23 -6.14 10.09
C LYS A 358 30.16 -7.18 10.45
N SER A 359 29.57 -7.13 11.64
CA SER A 359 28.47 -8.04 12.01
C SER A 359 27.22 -7.81 11.15
N GLN A 360 27.06 -6.59 10.60
CA GLN A 360 25.94 -6.22 9.74
C GLN A 360 26.12 -6.63 8.27
N LEU A 361 27.30 -7.10 7.86
CA LEU A 361 27.56 -7.49 6.46
C LEU A 361 26.64 -8.62 5.99
N ARG A 362 26.36 -9.58 6.88
CA ARG A 362 25.43 -10.68 6.57
C ARG A 362 24.02 -10.16 6.34
N TRP A 363 23.58 -9.19 7.15
CA TRP A 363 22.30 -8.52 6.97
C TRP A 363 22.26 -7.77 5.63
N MET A 364 23.27 -6.95 5.33
CA MET A 364 23.36 -6.21 4.08
C MET A 364 23.34 -7.12 2.85
N ALA A 365 24.10 -8.23 2.89
CA ALA A 365 24.13 -9.20 1.81
C ALA A 365 22.75 -9.84 1.55
N LYS A 366 22.02 -10.13 2.63
CA LYS A 366 20.63 -10.60 2.57
C LYS A 366 19.71 -9.54 1.96
N GLN A 367 19.82 -8.27 2.40
CA GLN A 367 19.01 -7.18 1.83
C GLN A 367 19.26 -7.01 0.33
N PHE A 368 20.52 -6.95 -0.12
CA PHE A 368 20.85 -6.77 -1.53
C PHE A 368 20.35 -7.92 -2.40
N SER A 369 20.55 -9.18 -1.97
CA SER A 369 20.09 -10.33 -2.74
C SER A 369 18.56 -10.35 -2.84
N HIS A 370 17.84 -10.05 -1.75
CA HIS A 370 16.39 -10.07 -1.76
C HIS A 370 15.76 -8.87 -2.47
N LEU A 371 16.37 -7.68 -2.43
CA LEU A 371 15.92 -6.53 -3.24
C LEU A 371 16.04 -6.83 -4.74
N ILE A 372 17.09 -7.51 -5.17
CA ILE A 372 17.20 -7.95 -6.58
C ILE A 372 16.19 -9.06 -6.89
N GLY A 373 15.95 -10.01 -5.98
CA GLY A 373 14.90 -11.02 -6.17
C GLY A 373 13.50 -10.39 -6.29
N ALA A 374 13.20 -9.39 -5.47
CA ALA A 374 11.98 -8.59 -5.56
C ALA A 374 11.87 -7.83 -6.89
N LEU A 375 12.97 -7.22 -7.35
CA LEU A 375 13.02 -6.55 -8.65
C LEU A 375 12.86 -7.53 -9.82
N GLU A 376 13.44 -8.73 -9.72
CA GLU A 376 13.25 -9.81 -10.69
C GLU A 376 11.77 -10.23 -10.79
N CYS A 377 11.03 -10.28 -9.68
CA CYS A 377 9.58 -10.51 -9.72
C CYS A 377 8.86 -9.44 -10.54
N ILE A 378 9.16 -8.15 -10.28
CA ILE A 378 8.62 -7.02 -11.04
C ILE A 378 8.92 -7.17 -12.55
N HIS A 379 10.13 -7.65 -12.87
CA HIS A 379 10.60 -7.89 -14.25
C HIS A 379 9.84 -9.04 -14.92
N ASN A 380 9.77 -10.19 -14.28
CA ASN A 380 9.18 -11.41 -14.84
C ASN A 380 7.64 -11.40 -14.88
N ASP A 381 6.97 -10.70 -13.96
CA ASP A 381 5.51 -10.69 -13.85
C ASP A 381 4.82 -9.97 -15.02
N ARG A 382 5.51 -9.05 -15.68
CA ARG A 382 4.90 -8.20 -16.72
C ARG A 382 5.35 -8.53 -18.14
N GLU A 383 6.32 -9.43 -18.30
CA GLU A 383 6.63 -10.03 -19.62
C GLU A 383 5.50 -10.97 -20.07
N ARG A 384 4.83 -11.63 -19.11
CA ARG A 384 3.63 -12.45 -19.36
C ARG A 384 2.39 -11.66 -19.75
N LEU A 385 2.32 -10.38 -19.36
CA LEU A 385 1.23 -9.46 -19.73
C LEU A 385 1.43 -8.82 -21.13
N ARG A 386 2.61 -9.00 -21.76
CA ARG A 386 2.86 -8.53 -23.13
C ARG A 386 2.00 -9.27 -24.18
N SER A 387 1.43 -10.43 -23.84
CA SER A 387 0.54 -11.18 -24.74
C SER A 387 -0.92 -10.70 -24.73
N GLU A 388 -1.35 -9.88 -23.76
CA GLU A 388 -2.77 -9.52 -23.58
C GLU A 388 -3.05 -8.03 -23.86
N ARG A 389 -2.03 -7.16 -23.98
CA ARG A 389 -2.19 -5.72 -24.28
C ARG A 389 -1.04 -5.14 -25.12
N THR A 390 -1.38 -4.20 -26.01
CA THR A 390 -0.55 -3.64 -27.11
C THR A 390 0.66 -2.76 -26.72
N TRP A 391 1.09 -2.68 -25.46
CA TRP A 391 2.09 -1.68 -25.02
C TRP A 391 3.51 -2.22 -24.88
N SER A 392 4.14 -2.47 -26.01
CA SER A 392 5.20 -3.49 -26.13
C SER A 392 6.57 -3.21 -25.49
N ASN A 393 6.97 -2.03 -25.00
CA ASN A 393 8.36 -1.79 -24.53
C ASN A 393 8.54 -1.22 -23.10
N LEU A 394 7.45 -0.99 -22.37
CA LEU A 394 7.48 -0.32 -21.06
C LEU A 394 7.08 -1.25 -19.90
N TYR A 395 6.45 -2.38 -20.19
CA TYR A 395 6.06 -3.36 -19.20
C TYR A 395 7.28 -4.06 -18.58
N GLY A 396 7.21 -4.30 -17.27
CA GLY A 396 8.21 -5.07 -16.54
C GLY A 396 9.21 -4.26 -15.74
N ARG A 397 9.25 -2.94 -15.84
CA ARG A 397 10.21 -2.14 -15.06
C ARG A 397 9.59 -1.52 -13.81
N HIS A 398 10.39 -1.26 -12.78
CA HIS A 398 10.01 -0.37 -11.68
C HIS A 398 9.92 1.09 -12.19
N GLY A 399 10.96 1.57 -12.89
CA GLY A 399 10.95 2.87 -13.57
C GLY A 399 11.29 4.09 -12.72
N ASP A 400 11.22 4.00 -11.38
CA ASP A 400 11.58 5.10 -10.45
C ASP A 400 12.43 4.59 -9.27
N ILE A 401 13.54 3.88 -9.55
CA ILE A 401 14.44 3.39 -8.49
C ILE A 401 15.32 4.53 -7.99
N LYS A 402 15.16 4.86 -6.70
CA LYS A 402 15.92 5.88 -5.97
C LYS A 402 15.77 5.65 -4.46
N PRO A 403 16.67 6.16 -3.59
CA PRO A 403 16.64 5.89 -2.16
C PRO A 403 15.32 6.24 -1.46
N SER A 404 14.59 7.27 -1.92
CA SER A 404 13.30 7.64 -1.33
C SER A 404 12.20 6.59 -1.57
N ASN A 405 12.37 5.71 -2.57
CA ASN A 405 11.42 4.64 -2.90
C ASN A 405 11.83 3.29 -2.27
N PHE A 406 12.88 3.25 -1.44
CA PHE A 406 13.18 2.10 -0.58
C PHE A 406 12.73 2.45 0.82
N LEU A 407 11.67 1.79 1.28
CA LEU A 407 11.07 1.95 2.59
C LEU A 407 11.81 1.09 3.62
N TYR A 408 11.90 1.58 4.85
CA TYR A 408 12.54 0.90 5.97
C TYR A 408 11.49 0.56 7.03
N PHE A 409 11.52 -0.68 7.52
CA PHE A 409 10.70 -1.18 8.61
C PHE A 409 11.57 -1.79 9.71
N GLU A 410 11.24 -1.53 10.96
CA GLU A 410 11.76 -2.22 12.13
C GLU A 410 10.73 -3.24 12.62
N LEU A 411 11.03 -4.53 12.41
CA LEU A 411 10.14 -5.62 12.79
C LEU A 411 10.12 -5.79 14.32
N PRO A 412 9.09 -6.44 14.90
CA PRO A 412 9.02 -6.64 16.36
C PRO A 412 10.17 -7.51 16.89
N SER A 413 10.82 -8.29 16.01
CA SER A 413 12.02 -9.06 16.29
C SER A 413 13.29 -8.20 16.45
N GLY A 414 13.23 -6.92 16.10
CA GLY A 414 14.39 -6.02 15.97
C GLY A 414 15.12 -6.15 14.63
N GLU A 415 14.68 -7.02 13.72
CA GLU A 415 15.23 -7.09 12.36
C GLU A 415 14.79 -5.85 11.57
N LYS A 416 15.76 -5.20 10.92
CA LYS A 416 15.53 -4.07 10.02
C LYS A 416 15.33 -4.59 8.60
N LEU A 417 14.31 -4.12 7.91
CA LEU A 417 13.94 -4.60 6.59
C LEU A 417 13.84 -3.43 5.61
N ILE A 418 14.47 -3.57 4.44
CA ILE A 418 14.38 -2.60 3.34
C ILE A 418 13.44 -3.16 2.28
N VAL A 419 12.44 -2.38 1.89
CA VAL A 419 11.33 -2.79 1.03
C VAL A 419 11.23 -1.85 -0.16
N ILE A 420 11.07 -2.37 -1.37
CA ILE A 420 10.80 -1.56 -2.56
C ILE A 420 9.37 -1.04 -2.48
N GLY A 421 9.21 0.28 -2.52
CA GLY A 421 7.93 0.99 -2.55
C GLY A 421 7.74 1.81 -3.82
N ASP A 422 6.54 2.35 -3.99
CA ASP A 422 6.12 3.23 -5.10
C ASP A 422 6.45 2.67 -6.50
N LEU A 423 5.66 1.69 -6.94
CA LEU A 423 5.72 1.13 -8.29
C LEU A 423 5.28 2.20 -9.30
N GLY A 424 6.21 3.07 -9.72
CA GLY A 424 6.02 4.30 -10.51
C GLY A 424 5.52 4.13 -11.95
N LEU A 425 4.67 3.13 -12.22
CA LEU A 425 4.18 2.80 -13.55
C LEU A 425 3.27 3.86 -14.17
N GLY A 426 2.41 4.50 -13.38
CA GLY A 426 1.59 5.63 -13.84
C GLY A 426 2.45 6.84 -14.25
N ARG A 427 3.60 7.03 -13.57
CA ARG A 427 4.55 8.11 -13.87
C ARG A 427 5.25 7.88 -15.21
N LEU A 428 5.68 6.66 -15.49
CA LEU A 428 6.41 6.35 -16.73
C LEU A 428 5.58 6.61 -18.00
N HIS A 429 4.28 6.28 -17.98
CA HIS A 429 3.38 6.59 -19.11
C HIS A 429 3.19 8.10 -19.30
N ARG A 430 3.18 8.87 -18.19
CA ARG A 430 3.16 10.34 -18.26
C ARG A 430 4.50 10.90 -18.74
N ASP A 431 5.62 10.42 -18.25
CA ASP A 431 6.96 10.92 -18.61
C ASP A 431 7.31 10.63 -20.07
N ILE A 432 6.84 9.52 -20.63
CA ILE A 432 6.98 9.23 -22.07
C ILE A 432 6.02 10.08 -22.91
N SER A 433 4.84 10.41 -22.39
CA SER A 433 3.99 11.43 -23.03
C SER A 433 4.60 12.84 -22.95
N ARG A 434 5.38 13.12 -21.89
CA ARG A 434 6.07 14.39 -21.65
C ARG A 434 7.44 14.47 -22.32
N SER A 435 8.07 13.36 -22.71
CA SER A 435 9.31 13.39 -23.50
C SER A 435 9.10 13.92 -24.93
N GLN A 436 7.84 14.18 -25.32
CA GLN A 436 7.46 14.98 -26.49
C GLN A 436 7.21 16.47 -26.18
N GLN A 437 7.37 16.91 -24.92
CA GLN A 437 7.21 18.28 -24.47
C GLN A 437 8.53 18.89 -23.96
N ASN A 438 8.51 20.21 -23.79
CA ASN A 438 9.67 21.07 -23.61
C ASN A 438 10.56 20.62 -22.42
N PRO A 439 11.87 20.40 -22.62
CA PRO A 439 12.80 19.90 -21.58
C PRO A 439 12.90 20.76 -20.31
N SER A 440 12.45 22.02 -20.37
CA SER A 440 12.44 22.97 -19.26
C SER A 440 11.41 22.68 -18.17
N GLU A 441 10.50 21.72 -18.37
CA GLU A 441 9.45 21.33 -17.40
C GLU A 441 9.72 19.99 -16.69
N ILE A 442 10.86 19.33 -16.98
CA ILE A 442 11.25 18.08 -16.32
C ILE A 442 11.76 18.46 -14.91
N PRO A 443 11.16 17.92 -13.82
CA PRO A 443 11.61 18.24 -12.46
C PRO A 443 13.10 17.92 -12.32
N MET A 444 13.83 18.79 -11.62
CA MET A 444 15.28 18.73 -11.40
C MET A 444 15.80 17.28 -11.27
N THR A 445 16.67 16.92 -12.21
CA THR A 445 17.68 15.85 -12.17
C THR A 445 17.22 14.49 -11.63
N ALA A 446 16.85 13.57 -12.52
CA ALA A 446 16.74 12.14 -12.19
C ALA A 446 18.14 11.53 -11.99
N THR A 447 18.79 11.82 -10.85
CA THR A 447 20.16 11.42 -10.48
C THR A 447 20.46 9.94 -10.76
N TYR A 448 19.48 9.07 -10.51
CA TYR A 448 19.61 7.61 -10.60
C TYR A 448 19.24 7.06 -11.98
N ARG A 449 18.90 7.90 -12.98
CA ARG A 449 18.49 7.43 -14.31
C ARG A 449 19.63 6.72 -15.03
N ALA A 450 19.26 5.79 -15.92
CA ALA A 450 20.21 5.07 -16.74
C ALA A 450 20.62 5.87 -18.00
N PRO A 451 21.78 5.58 -18.62
CA PRO A 451 22.27 6.32 -19.79
C PRO A 451 21.34 6.29 -21.02
N GLU A 452 20.61 5.21 -21.23
CA GLU A 452 19.70 5.03 -22.37
C GLU A 452 18.51 5.99 -22.40
N PHE A 453 18.23 6.73 -21.32
CA PHE A 453 17.26 7.85 -21.34
C PHE A 453 17.76 9.08 -22.11
N ASP A 454 19.07 9.11 -22.34
CA ASP A 454 19.84 10.32 -22.58
C ASP A 454 20.71 10.20 -23.86
N VAL A 455 20.91 8.96 -24.31
CA VAL A 455 21.52 8.55 -25.58
C VAL A 455 20.45 8.47 -26.67
N GLU A 456 20.72 9.02 -27.86
CA GLU A 456 19.72 9.17 -28.94
C GLU A 456 19.15 7.83 -29.44
N SER A 457 19.98 6.79 -29.52
CA SER A 457 19.57 5.42 -29.88
C SER A 457 19.26 4.53 -28.67
N GLY A 458 19.16 5.11 -27.48
CA GLY A 458 18.95 4.40 -26.23
C GLY A 458 17.62 3.65 -26.20
N LYS A 459 17.67 2.36 -25.86
CA LYS A 459 16.45 1.53 -25.69
C LYS A 459 16.20 1.30 -24.21
N ILE A 460 15.18 1.97 -23.69
CA ILE A 460 14.81 1.84 -22.29
C ILE A 460 14.17 0.46 -22.05
N SER A 461 14.72 -0.29 -21.10
CA SER A 461 14.29 -1.65 -20.74
C SER A 461 14.32 -1.88 -19.23
N GLN A 462 14.02 -3.10 -18.79
CA GLN A 462 14.24 -3.55 -17.40
C GLN A 462 15.69 -3.38 -16.94
N ARG A 463 16.66 -3.38 -17.86
CA ARG A 463 18.08 -3.14 -17.55
C ARG A 463 18.31 -1.74 -16.99
N SER A 464 17.43 -0.77 -17.28
CA SER A 464 17.51 0.58 -16.71
C SER A 464 17.40 0.55 -15.19
N ASP A 465 16.51 -0.30 -14.65
CA ASP A 465 16.34 -0.47 -13.21
C ASP A 465 17.62 -1.01 -12.54
N ILE A 466 18.36 -1.89 -13.24
CA ILE A 466 19.63 -2.45 -12.74
C ILE A 466 20.68 -1.36 -12.58
N TYR A 467 20.75 -0.42 -13.52
CA TYR A 467 21.65 0.73 -13.42
C TYR A 467 21.28 1.61 -12.22
N SER A 468 19.99 1.96 -12.09
CA SER A 468 19.49 2.74 -10.94
C SER A 468 19.73 2.04 -9.60
N MET A 469 19.59 0.71 -9.55
CA MET A 469 19.89 -0.09 -8.37
C MET A 469 21.38 -0.08 -8.04
N ALA A 470 22.25 -0.10 -9.05
CA ALA A 470 23.71 0.01 -8.87
C ALA A 470 24.08 1.30 -8.14
N CYS A 471 23.48 2.41 -8.56
CA CYS A 471 23.63 3.72 -7.93
C CYS A 471 23.23 3.69 -6.46
N VAL A 472 22.07 3.10 -6.14
CA VAL A 472 21.57 2.97 -4.75
C VAL A 472 22.47 2.07 -3.91
N PHE A 473 22.90 0.92 -4.44
CA PHE A 473 23.81 0.01 -3.73
C PHE A 473 25.18 0.65 -3.49
N LEU A 474 25.70 1.42 -4.45
CA LEU A 474 26.97 2.14 -4.27
C LEU A 474 26.88 3.22 -3.18
N GLU A 475 25.76 3.95 -3.11
CA GLU A 475 25.50 4.89 -2.01
C GLU A 475 25.35 4.17 -0.67
N HIS A 476 24.68 3.01 -0.63
CA HIS A 476 24.55 2.21 0.59
C HIS A 476 25.88 1.65 1.09
N ILE A 477 26.76 1.18 0.19
CA ILE A 477 28.12 0.75 0.55
C ILE A 477 28.96 1.95 1.02
N THR A 478 28.80 3.10 0.37
CA THR A 478 29.45 4.35 0.79
C THR A 478 29.05 4.72 2.22
N TRP A 479 27.74 4.69 2.53
CA TRP A 479 27.24 4.91 3.88
C TRP A 479 27.80 3.89 4.86
N PHE A 480 27.77 2.60 4.54
CA PHE A 480 28.27 1.57 5.44
C PHE A 480 29.75 1.73 5.78
N LEU A 481 30.59 2.12 4.82
CA LEU A 481 32.02 2.28 5.05
C LEU A 481 32.40 3.63 5.67
N LEU A 482 31.68 4.70 5.34
CA LEU A 482 32.13 6.08 5.57
C LEU A 482 31.08 7.01 6.22
N GLY A 483 29.86 6.51 6.48
CA GLY A 483 28.75 7.24 7.11
C GLY A 483 27.96 8.17 6.18
N THR A 484 26.86 8.74 6.68
CA THR A 484 25.89 9.53 5.87
C THR A 484 26.52 10.72 5.16
N ARG A 485 27.44 11.45 5.81
CA ARG A 485 28.15 12.60 5.21
C ARG A 485 28.96 12.22 3.97
N ALA A 486 29.43 10.97 3.87
CA ALA A 486 30.15 10.51 2.69
C ALA A 486 29.24 10.32 1.48
N VAL A 487 27.97 9.95 1.68
CA VAL A 487 26.98 9.88 0.60
C VAL A 487 26.72 11.27 0.01
N GLU A 488 26.58 12.28 0.86
CA GLU A 488 26.43 13.68 0.43
C GLU A 488 27.68 14.18 -0.33
N ARG A 489 28.89 13.89 0.19
CA ARG A 489 30.14 14.21 -0.51
C ARG A 489 30.25 13.48 -1.84
N PHE A 490 29.75 12.25 -1.94
CA PHE A 490 29.75 11.52 -3.19
C PHE A 490 28.86 12.20 -4.22
N ALA A 491 27.64 12.60 -3.85
CA ALA A 491 26.75 13.37 -4.73
C ALA A 491 27.42 14.67 -5.21
N VAL A 492 28.03 15.44 -4.30
CA VAL A 492 28.79 16.65 -4.65
C VAL A 492 29.96 16.34 -5.59
N SER A 493 30.70 15.26 -5.36
CA SER A 493 31.83 14.87 -6.22
C SER A 493 31.41 14.53 -7.65
N ARG A 494 30.15 14.12 -7.85
CA ARG A 494 29.59 13.79 -9.16
C ARG A 494 29.02 15.01 -9.89
N LEU A 495 28.84 16.15 -9.22
CA LEU A 495 28.37 17.38 -9.86
C LEU A 495 29.39 17.85 -10.90
N THR A 496 29.00 17.73 -12.16
CA THR A 496 29.77 18.21 -13.31
C THR A 496 28.83 18.84 -14.32
N MET A 497 29.31 19.81 -15.09
CA MET A 497 28.55 20.44 -16.16
C MET A 497 28.02 19.40 -17.16
N ASP A 498 26.70 19.29 -17.30
CA ASP A 498 26.07 18.52 -18.38
C ASP A 498 26.00 19.41 -19.63
N THR A 499 26.91 19.16 -20.57
CA THR A 499 27.06 19.97 -21.79
C THR A 499 25.82 19.99 -22.68
N ARG A 500 24.87 19.07 -22.49
CA ARG A 500 23.62 19.01 -23.27
C ARG A 500 22.60 20.04 -22.81
N TRP A 501 22.60 20.33 -21.52
CA TRP A 501 21.59 21.16 -20.87
C TRP A 501 22.17 22.40 -20.17
N ASN A 502 23.50 22.52 -20.18
CA ASN A 502 24.24 23.64 -19.62
C ASN A 502 23.92 23.92 -18.13
N PHE A 503 23.75 22.85 -17.36
CA PHE A 503 23.61 22.88 -15.90
C PHE A 503 24.45 21.78 -15.25
N GLU A 504 24.84 21.98 -13.99
CA GLU A 504 25.57 20.97 -13.23
C GLU A 504 24.65 19.84 -12.81
N SER A 505 25.00 18.62 -13.20
CA SER A 505 24.20 17.43 -12.92
C SER A 505 25.02 16.44 -12.12
N ASP A 506 24.42 15.88 -11.07
CA ASP A 506 25.04 14.86 -10.24
C ASP A 506 24.82 13.45 -10.79
N ILE A 507 24.27 13.22 -11.99
CA ILE A 507 24.08 11.86 -12.56
C ILE A 507 25.39 11.02 -12.60
N PHE A 508 25.29 9.70 -12.66
CA PHE A 508 26.44 8.78 -12.59
C PHE A 508 27.26 8.64 -13.89
N PHE A 509 26.77 9.16 -15.02
CA PHE A 509 27.40 9.03 -16.33
C PHE A 509 27.56 10.37 -17.04
N THR A 510 28.34 10.36 -18.11
CA THR A 510 28.42 11.42 -19.11
C THR A 510 28.04 10.86 -20.48
N VAL A 511 27.43 11.70 -21.32
CA VAL A 511 27.11 11.34 -22.70
C VAL A 511 28.11 12.02 -23.64
N SER A 512 28.52 11.30 -24.68
CA SER A 512 29.41 11.84 -25.71
C SER A 512 28.77 13.05 -26.42
N ALA A 513 29.59 13.94 -26.97
CA ALA A 513 29.10 15.14 -27.65
C ALA A 513 28.17 14.82 -28.84
N ASP A 514 28.38 13.68 -29.52
CA ASP A 514 27.53 13.18 -30.60
C ASP A 514 26.27 12.45 -30.11
N ARG A 515 26.07 12.34 -28.80
CA ARG A 515 24.93 11.69 -28.12
C ARG A 515 24.72 10.21 -28.44
N ARG A 516 25.74 9.54 -28.98
CA ARG A 516 25.66 8.11 -29.36
C ARG A 516 26.13 7.15 -28.30
N THR A 517 26.97 7.61 -27.37
CA THR A 517 27.57 6.75 -26.35
C THR A 517 27.53 7.43 -25.00
N ALA A 518 27.60 6.63 -23.94
CA ALA A 518 27.72 7.12 -22.59
C ALA A 518 28.77 6.32 -21.84
N THR A 519 29.43 6.98 -20.89
CA THR A 519 30.45 6.37 -20.03
C THR A 519 30.18 6.78 -18.58
N VAL A 520 30.50 5.87 -17.65
CA VAL A 520 30.47 6.20 -16.22
C VAL A 520 31.46 7.33 -15.94
N LYS A 521 31.05 8.28 -15.09
CA LYS A 521 31.89 9.44 -14.75
C LYS A 521 33.22 9.00 -14.12
N PRO A 522 34.35 9.65 -14.45
CA PRO A 522 35.63 9.38 -13.79
C PRO A 522 35.58 9.53 -12.26
N GLN A 523 34.72 10.42 -11.76
CA GLN A 523 34.50 10.64 -10.33
C GLN A 523 33.84 9.44 -9.66
N VAL A 524 32.90 8.76 -10.34
CA VAL A 524 32.30 7.51 -9.86
C VAL A 524 33.34 6.41 -9.82
N GLN A 525 34.14 6.27 -10.88
CA GLN A 525 35.21 5.27 -10.95
C GLN A 525 36.26 5.46 -9.86
N LYS A 526 36.68 6.71 -9.64
CA LYS A 526 37.60 7.07 -8.57
C LYS A 526 37.00 6.73 -7.20
N TRP A 527 35.73 7.06 -6.97
CA TRP A 527 35.05 6.76 -5.70
C TRP A 527 34.99 5.27 -5.41
N ILE A 528 34.67 4.44 -6.42
CA ILE A 528 34.69 2.97 -6.28
C ILE A 528 36.09 2.47 -5.90
N ASN A 529 37.14 3.01 -6.51
CA ASN A 529 38.52 2.65 -6.19
C ASN A 529 38.91 3.07 -4.77
N ASP A 530 38.50 4.26 -4.34
CA ASP A 530 38.73 4.75 -2.97
C ASP A 530 38.00 3.87 -1.93
N LEU A 531 36.77 3.42 -2.23
CA LEU A 531 36.04 2.46 -1.40
C LEU A 531 36.74 1.10 -1.35
N ARG A 532 37.27 0.60 -2.48
CA ARG A 532 38.04 -0.66 -2.51
C ARG A 532 39.33 -0.60 -1.70
N ALA A 533 40.00 0.55 -1.68
CA ALA A 533 41.21 0.79 -0.90
C ALA A 533 40.94 1.03 0.59
N HIS A 534 39.68 1.23 0.99
CA HIS A 534 39.31 1.50 2.37
C HIS A 534 39.65 0.30 3.28
N PRO A 535 40.26 0.49 4.47
CA PRO A 535 40.62 -0.62 5.37
C PRO A 535 39.44 -1.49 5.84
N GLY A 536 38.23 -0.92 5.85
CA GLY A 536 36.98 -1.62 6.15
C GLY A 536 36.42 -2.45 4.99
N CYS A 537 36.96 -2.31 3.77
CA CYS A 537 36.51 -3.04 2.59
C CYS A 537 36.95 -4.51 2.70
N CYS A 538 36.01 -5.37 3.10
CA CYS A 538 36.23 -6.81 3.13
C CYS A 538 36.05 -7.42 1.73
N GLU A 539 36.39 -8.70 1.61
CA GLU A 539 36.31 -9.43 0.34
C GLU A 539 34.89 -9.42 -0.27
N TYR A 540 33.84 -9.48 0.55
CA TYR A 540 32.46 -9.36 0.09
C TYR A 540 32.19 -7.99 -0.55
N LEU A 541 32.59 -6.89 0.12
CA LEU A 541 32.40 -5.53 -0.40
C LEU A 541 33.23 -5.31 -1.66
N ARG A 542 34.44 -5.88 -1.73
CA ARG A 542 35.30 -5.82 -2.92
C ARG A 542 34.61 -6.47 -4.12
N GLN A 543 34.05 -7.67 -3.96
CA GLN A 543 33.32 -8.38 -5.00
C GLN A 543 32.01 -7.66 -5.39
N MET A 544 31.29 -7.11 -4.40
CA MET A 544 30.09 -6.31 -4.67
C MET A 544 30.41 -5.06 -5.48
N LEU A 545 31.47 -4.33 -5.13
CA LEU A 545 31.94 -3.15 -5.87
C LEU A 545 32.41 -3.52 -7.29
N GLU A 546 33.07 -4.66 -7.46
CA GLU A 546 33.44 -5.22 -8.78
C GLU A 546 32.20 -5.51 -9.64
N LEU A 547 31.16 -6.13 -9.06
CA LEU A 547 29.90 -6.40 -9.74
C LEU A 547 29.15 -5.11 -10.13
N ILE A 548 29.09 -4.13 -9.20
CA ILE A 548 28.49 -2.81 -9.45
C ILE A 548 29.18 -2.14 -10.64
N GLU A 549 30.51 -2.04 -10.61
CA GLU A 549 31.28 -1.35 -11.65
C GLU A 549 31.17 -2.03 -13.02
N THR A 550 31.40 -3.34 -13.07
CA THR A 550 31.65 -4.04 -14.33
C THR A 550 30.39 -4.61 -14.98
N ARG A 551 29.32 -4.83 -14.20
CA ARG A 551 28.12 -5.53 -14.68
C ARG A 551 26.84 -4.73 -14.49
N MET A 552 26.73 -3.88 -13.47
CA MET A 552 25.51 -3.11 -13.20
C MET A 552 25.55 -1.68 -13.75
N LEU A 553 26.68 -0.97 -13.62
CA LEU A 553 26.91 0.36 -14.19
C LEU A 553 27.37 0.32 -15.66
N GLU A 554 27.23 -0.82 -16.33
CA GLU A 554 27.49 -0.95 -17.77
C GLU A 554 26.54 -0.02 -18.56
N SER A 555 27.13 0.86 -19.38
CA SER A 555 26.39 1.88 -20.13
C SER A 555 25.53 1.28 -21.23
N ASP A 556 25.98 0.19 -21.85
CA ASP A 556 25.21 -0.53 -22.88
C ASP A 556 24.17 -1.47 -22.21
N PRO A 557 22.86 -1.18 -22.29
CA PRO A 557 21.85 -2.00 -21.64
C PRO A 557 21.84 -3.46 -22.11
N GLU A 558 22.30 -3.76 -23.32
CA GLU A 558 22.37 -5.14 -23.84
C GLU A 558 23.49 -5.96 -23.17
N ARG A 559 24.53 -5.29 -22.67
CA ARG A 559 25.67 -5.92 -21.95
C ARG A 559 25.50 -5.90 -20.43
N ARG A 560 24.73 -4.94 -19.91
CA ARG A 560 24.41 -4.81 -18.48
C ARG A 560 23.74 -6.08 -17.96
N ILE A 561 24.02 -6.54 -16.75
CA ILE A 561 23.46 -7.77 -16.18
C ILE A 561 21.93 -7.73 -16.00
N ALA A 562 21.25 -8.88 -16.09
CA ALA A 562 19.82 -9.00 -15.87
C ALA A 562 19.52 -9.16 -14.36
N ALA A 563 18.31 -8.84 -13.92
CA ALA A 563 17.90 -9.08 -12.53
C ALA A 563 18.09 -10.55 -12.11
N SER A 564 17.70 -11.50 -12.98
CA SER A 564 17.79 -12.94 -12.71
C SER A 564 19.22 -13.48 -12.59
N ASP A 565 20.14 -13.00 -13.45
CA ASP A 565 21.56 -13.31 -13.37
C ASP A 565 22.19 -12.67 -12.14
N LEU A 566 21.86 -11.40 -11.88
CA LEU A 566 22.36 -10.66 -10.73
C LEU A 566 21.91 -11.29 -9.42
N TYR A 567 20.65 -11.71 -9.32
CA TYR A 567 20.11 -12.43 -8.16
C TYR A 567 20.95 -13.68 -7.86
N ARG A 568 21.24 -14.50 -8.88
CA ARG A 568 22.09 -15.70 -8.72
C ARG A 568 23.49 -15.36 -8.22
N GLU A 569 24.13 -14.33 -8.76
CA GLU A 569 25.45 -13.89 -8.29
C GLU A 569 25.39 -13.40 -6.83
N LEU A 570 24.40 -12.59 -6.46
CA LEU A 570 24.24 -12.12 -5.09
C LEU A 570 23.91 -13.26 -4.10
N LYS A 571 23.12 -14.26 -4.50
CA LYS A 571 22.88 -15.46 -3.66
C LYS A 571 24.14 -16.27 -3.45
N LYS A 572 25.03 -16.38 -4.45
CA LYS A 572 26.35 -16.98 -4.25
C LYS A 572 27.12 -16.18 -3.21
N LEU A 573 27.23 -14.85 -3.39
CA LEU A 573 27.91 -13.96 -2.44
C LEU A 573 27.35 -14.09 -1.00
N GLU A 574 26.03 -14.15 -0.85
CA GLU A 574 25.35 -14.34 0.44
C GLU A 574 25.67 -15.72 1.06
N SER A 575 25.71 -16.78 0.25
CA SER A 575 25.93 -18.15 0.75
C SER A 575 27.28 -18.35 1.44
N TYR A 576 28.29 -17.52 1.12
CA TYR A 576 29.58 -17.54 1.79
C TYR A 576 29.51 -17.15 3.27
N PHE A 577 28.51 -16.36 3.68
CA PHE A 577 28.26 -16.08 5.10
C PHE A 577 27.63 -17.26 5.85
N ARG A 578 27.14 -18.29 5.16
CA ARG A 578 26.57 -19.50 5.77
C ARG A 578 27.60 -20.61 5.95
N CYS A 579 28.64 -20.63 5.11
CA CYS A 579 29.62 -21.72 5.03
C CYS A 579 30.93 -21.47 5.80
N SER A 580 31.15 -20.29 6.38
CA SER A 580 32.38 -20.00 7.11
C SER A 580 32.16 -19.02 8.27
N ASN A 581 32.41 -19.47 9.50
CA ASN A 581 32.60 -18.61 10.68
C ASN A 581 33.93 -17.83 10.64
N SER A 582 34.77 -18.06 9.62
CA SER A 582 36.12 -17.54 9.47
C SER A 582 36.23 -16.69 8.20
N PHE A 583 35.56 -15.54 8.18
CA PHE A 583 35.62 -14.62 7.03
C PHE A 583 36.83 -13.67 7.05
N TYR A 584 37.77 -13.82 7.99
CA TYR A 584 38.86 -12.85 8.10
C TYR A 584 40.04 -13.08 7.16
N MET A 585 40.17 -14.25 6.51
CA MET A 585 41.24 -14.50 5.54
C MET A 585 40.89 -15.63 4.57
N LYS A 586 40.61 -15.32 3.30
CA LYS A 586 41.25 -15.91 2.09
C LYS A 586 40.41 -15.75 0.81
N HIS A 587 41.16 -15.59 -0.28
CA HIS A 587 40.77 -15.29 -1.65
C HIS A 587 39.80 -16.28 -2.31
N TRP A 588 38.87 -15.73 -3.08
CA TRP A 588 37.93 -16.40 -4.00
C TRP A 588 38.58 -17.47 -4.91
N THR A 589 39.81 -17.23 -5.35
CA THR A 589 40.51 -18.09 -6.32
C THR A 589 40.79 -19.50 -5.82
N LEU A 590 40.87 -19.73 -4.50
CA LEU A 590 41.09 -21.05 -3.94
C LEU A 590 39.84 -21.93 -3.96
N TRP A 591 38.64 -21.34 -3.89
CA TRP A 591 37.38 -22.10 -3.93
C TRP A 591 37.00 -22.54 -5.35
N GLU A 592 37.27 -21.73 -6.38
CA GLU A 592 37.12 -22.17 -7.78
C GLU A 592 38.07 -23.32 -8.11
N ALA A 593 39.31 -23.28 -7.61
CA ALA A 593 40.27 -24.36 -7.76
C ALA A 593 39.83 -25.65 -7.01
N GLU A 594 39.28 -25.52 -5.81
CA GLU A 594 38.78 -26.67 -5.04
C GLU A 594 37.49 -27.28 -5.62
N ASN A 595 36.61 -26.49 -6.24
CA ASN A 595 35.36 -27.00 -6.81
C ASN A 595 35.46 -27.41 -8.29
N ALA A 596 36.43 -26.88 -9.04
CA ALA A 596 36.81 -27.45 -10.33
C ALA A 596 37.32 -28.89 -10.16
N ASN A 597 38.06 -29.18 -9.08
CA ASN A 597 38.51 -30.54 -8.75
C ASN A 597 37.39 -31.47 -8.28
N ARG A 598 36.31 -30.95 -7.66
CA ARG A 598 35.16 -31.78 -7.25
C ARG A 598 34.25 -32.21 -8.41
N ARG A 599 34.25 -31.49 -9.54
CA ARG A 599 33.52 -31.90 -10.75
C ARG A 599 34.16 -33.08 -11.50
N VAL A 600 35.40 -33.45 -11.15
CA VAL A 600 36.09 -34.60 -11.76
C VAL A 600 35.76 -35.92 -11.04
N TYR A 601 35.23 -35.89 -9.81
CA TYR A 601 35.01 -37.09 -8.99
C TYR A 601 33.56 -37.65 -8.96
N TYR A 602 32.59 -36.98 -9.62
CA TYR A 602 31.21 -37.48 -9.75
C TYR A 602 30.76 -37.58 -11.21
N GLY A 603 31.70 -37.87 -12.11
CA GLY A 603 31.42 -38.29 -13.48
C GLY A 603 31.93 -39.72 -13.71
N ALA A 604 31.13 -40.70 -13.30
CA ALA A 604 31.12 -42.07 -13.81
C ALA A 604 29.68 -42.59 -13.76
#